data_AF-A0A7S2NNT7-F1
#
_entry.id   AF-A0A7S2NNT7-F1
#
_cell.length_a   1.000
_cell.length_b   1.000
_cell.length_c   1.000
_cell.angle_alpha   90.00
_cell.angle_beta   90.00
_cell.angle_gamma   90.00
#
_symmetry.space_group_name_H-M   'P 1'
#
loop_
_entity.id
_entity.type
_entity.pdbx_description
1 polymer ?
#
loop_
_entity_poly.entity_id
_entity_poly.type
_entity_poly.pdbx_seq_one_letter_code
_entity_poly.pdbx_strand_id
1 'polypeptide(L)'
;TYQHRLKLLVGEEAEVARKRKEHFFGGTFVADSAGPLFPASWSSTIGSDAAAARAKTLVPRPDLQAEQTTLRHILDASAPHFDRRAEDGARFLIYKVGSLEVRAVRGRDGELQIGAVYGEG
;
A
#
# COMPACT_ATOMS: atom_id res chain seq x y z
N THR A 1 23.81 25.83 -8.52
CA THR A 1 24.83 24.80 -8.22
C THR A 1 24.22 23.42 -8.20
N TYR A 2 24.99 22.39 -8.55
CA TYR A 2 24.57 20.97 -8.58
C TYR A 2 23.88 20.51 -7.29
N GLN A 3 24.38 20.92 -6.13
CA GLN A 3 23.83 20.58 -4.82
C GLN A 3 22.39 21.09 -4.59
N HIS A 4 22.03 22.26 -5.13
CA HIS A 4 20.68 22.79 -5.00
C HIS A 4 19.68 21.98 -5.83
N ARG A 5 20.07 21.60 -7.07
CA ARG A 5 19.26 20.74 -7.92
C ARG A 5 19.03 19.36 -7.30
N LEU A 6 20.05 18.79 -6.66
CA LEU A 6 19.91 17.51 -5.98
C LEU A 6 18.92 17.58 -4.81
N LYS A 7 18.97 18.65 -4.00
CA LYS A 7 18.01 18.84 -2.90
C LYS A 7 16.56 18.96 -3.40
N LEU A 8 16.34 19.65 -4.51
CA LEU A 8 15.02 19.77 -5.13
C LEU A 8 14.50 18.40 -5.58
N LEU A 9 15.31 17.64 -6.33
CA LEU A 9 14.94 16.31 -6.82
C LEU A 9 14.64 15.33 -5.67
N VAL A 10 15.43 15.36 -4.59
CA VAL A 10 15.17 14.54 -3.39
C VAL A 10 13.85 14.93 -2.73
N GLY A 11 13.52 16.21 -2.69
CA GLY A 11 12.22 16.68 -2.18
C GLY A 11 11.05 16.21 -3.04
N GLU A 12 11.17 16.29 -4.36
CA GLU A 12 10.17 15.79 -5.30
C GLU A 12 9.95 14.28 -5.15
N GLU A 13 11.02 13.49 -5.02
CA GLU A 13 10.95 12.05 -4.79
C GLU A 13 10.23 11.73 -3.47
N ALA A 14 10.55 12.45 -2.39
CA ALA A 14 9.90 12.28 -1.10
C ALA A 14 8.38 12.56 -1.16
N GLU A 15 7.97 13.59 -1.89
CA GLU A 15 6.56 13.91 -2.09
C GLU A 15 5.82 12.83 -2.90
N VAL A 16 6.45 12.28 -3.93
CA VAL A 16 5.88 11.16 -4.70
C VAL A 16 5.73 9.93 -3.81
N ALA A 17 6.74 9.59 -3.01
CA ALA A 17 6.68 8.48 -2.07
C ALA A 17 5.56 8.65 -1.03
N ARG A 18 5.38 9.87 -0.51
CA ARG A 18 4.28 10.20 0.43
C ARG A 18 2.91 10.00 -0.23
N LYS A 19 2.69 10.60 -1.41
CA LYS A 19 1.41 10.48 -2.16
C LYS A 19 1.08 9.03 -2.50
N ARG A 20 2.10 8.24 -2.85
CA ARG A 20 1.96 6.81 -3.14
C ARG A 20 1.47 6.03 -1.92
N LYS A 21 2.07 6.27 -0.74
CA LYS A 21 1.62 5.66 0.52
C LYS A 21 0.19 6.08 0.87
N GLU A 22 -0.14 7.37 0.75
CA GLU A 22 -1.48 7.90 1.01
C GLU A 22 -2.54 7.27 0.11
N HIS A 23 -2.25 7.16 -1.19
CA HIS A 23 -3.15 6.50 -2.13
C HIS A 23 -3.34 5.02 -1.78
N PHE A 24 -2.24 4.30 -1.53
CA PHE A 24 -2.27 2.87 -1.19
C PHE A 24 -3.03 2.58 0.12
N PHE A 25 -2.84 3.41 1.14
CA PHE A 25 -3.55 3.29 2.43
C PHE A 25 -4.95 3.90 2.41
N GLY A 26 -5.43 4.39 1.26
CA GLY A 26 -6.79 4.87 1.10
C GLY A 26 -7.74 3.76 0.62
N GLY A 27 -9.00 3.77 1.07
CA GLY A 27 -9.97 2.72 0.74
C GLY A 27 -10.26 2.56 -0.77
N THR A 28 -9.90 3.55 -1.58
CA THR A 28 -10.12 3.58 -3.03
C THR A 28 -9.06 2.87 -3.85
N PHE A 29 -7.92 2.48 -3.27
CA PHE A 29 -6.89 1.73 -4.00
C PHE A 29 -7.41 0.35 -4.41
N VAL A 30 -7.16 0.01 -5.67
CA VAL A 30 -7.49 -1.28 -6.29
C VAL A 30 -6.22 -1.89 -6.84
N ALA A 31 -5.90 -3.13 -6.44
CA ALA A 31 -4.66 -3.81 -6.84
C ALA A 31 -4.43 -3.85 -8.36
N ASP A 32 -5.48 -4.13 -9.14
CA ASP A 32 -5.44 -4.23 -10.61
C ASP A 32 -5.62 -2.87 -11.31
N SER A 33 -5.78 -1.78 -10.55
CA SER A 33 -5.95 -0.42 -11.04
C SER A 33 -5.30 0.55 -10.05
N ALA A 34 -3.99 0.35 -9.84
CA ALA A 34 -3.20 1.08 -8.84
C ALA A 34 -3.09 2.60 -9.11
N GLY A 35 -3.32 3.01 -10.36
CA GLY A 35 -3.27 4.41 -10.78
C GLY A 35 -1.86 4.91 -11.14
N PRO A 36 -1.73 6.19 -11.54
CA PRO A 36 -0.52 6.73 -12.16
C PRO A 36 0.66 6.94 -11.19
N LEU A 37 0.44 6.81 -9.88
CA LEU A 37 1.50 6.90 -8.87
C LEU A 37 2.35 5.63 -8.76
N PHE A 38 1.95 4.57 -9.45
CA PHE A 38 2.57 3.25 -9.39
C PHE A 38 3.08 2.82 -10.77
N PRO A 39 4.00 1.84 -10.82
CA PRO A 39 4.43 1.27 -12.09
C PRO A 39 3.21 0.83 -12.92
N ALA A 40 3.21 1.15 -14.21
CA ALA A 40 2.11 0.80 -15.11
C ALA A 40 1.83 -0.72 -15.13
N SER A 41 2.84 -1.54 -14.85
CA SER A 41 2.75 -3.00 -14.73
C SER A 41 1.89 -3.49 -13.56
N TRP A 42 1.51 -2.62 -12.62
CA TRP A 42 0.59 -2.97 -11.54
C TRP A 42 -0.87 -2.93 -11.97
N SER A 43 -1.19 -2.15 -13.02
CA SER A 43 -2.55 -2.08 -13.53
C SER A 43 -2.75 -3.12 -14.63
N SER A 44 -3.82 -3.91 -14.52
CA SER A 44 -4.23 -4.84 -15.57
C SER A 44 -4.81 -4.04 -16.74
N THR A 45 -4.51 -4.47 -17.97
CA THR A 45 -5.17 -3.94 -19.18
C THR A 45 -6.63 -4.40 -19.31
N ILE A 46 -7.00 -5.47 -18.61
CA ILE A 46 -8.37 -5.97 -18.52
C ILE A 46 -8.92 -5.51 -17.17
N GLY A 47 -9.83 -4.54 -17.19
CA GLY A 47 -10.44 -3.98 -15.99
C GLY A 47 -11.14 -5.07 -15.17
N SER A 48 -10.82 -5.14 -13.87
CA SER A 48 -11.47 -6.05 -12.93
C SER A 48 -12.56 -5.30 -12.16
N ASP A 49 -13.79 -5.35 -12.67
CA ASP A 49 -14.96 -4.74 -12.01
C ASP A 49 -15.18 -5.27 -10.59
N ALA A 50 -14.80 -6.53 -10.33
CA ALA A 50 -14.91 -7.17 -9.03
C ALA A 50 -13.96 -6.55 -7.98
N ALA A 51 -12.71 -6.24 -8.36
CA ALA A 51 -11.74 -5.62 -7.46
C ALA A 51 -12.17 -4.18 -7.11
N ALA A 52 -12.70 -3.45 -8.08
CA ALA A 52 -13.24 -2.11 -7.88
C ALA A 52 -14.50 -2.09 -6.99
N ALA A 53 -15.39 -3.08 -7.15
CA ALA A 53 -16.55 -3.22 -6.28
C ALA A 53 -16.15 -3.51 -4.82
N ARG A 54 -15.13 -4.36 -4.61
CA ARG A 54 -14.65 -4.71 -3.26
C ARG A 54 -13.98 -3.53 -2.55
N ALA A 55 -13.22 -2.69 -3.26
CA ALA A 55 -12.67 -1.47 -2.68
C ALA A 55 -13.77 -0.53 -2.16
N LYS A 56 -14.95 -0.51 -2.79
CA LYS A 56 -16.10 0.30 -2.37
C LYS A 56 -16.80 -0.22 -1.10
N THR A 57 -16.54 -1.44 -0.66
CA THR A 57 -17.18 -2.06 0.51
C THR A 57 -16.25 -2.19 1.73
N LEU A 58 -15.01 -1.71 1.63
CA LEU A 58 -14.05 -1.78 2.75
C LEU A 58 -14.39 -0.75 3.83
N VAL A 59 -14.55 -1.21 5.06
CA VAL A 59 -14.80 -0.35 6.23
C VAL A 59 -13.49 -0.15 7.01
N PRO A 60 -13.02 1.10 7.23
CA PRO A 60 -11.82 1.35 8.02
C PRO A 60 -11.95 0.82 9.45
N ARG A 61 -10.89 0.17 9.96
CA ARG A 61 -10.81 -0.40 11.31
C ARG A 61 -9.65 0.20 12.10
N PRO A 62 -9.74 1.48 12.50
CA PRO A 62 -8.68 2.14 13.26
C PRO A 62 -8.43 1.48 14.62
N ASP A 63 -9.45 0.87 15.21
CA ASP A 63 -9.38 0.07 16.43
C ASP A 63 -8.39 -1.10 16.28
N LEU A 64 -8.49 -1.84 15.17
CA LEU A 64 -7.58 -2.94 14.88
C LEU A 64 -6.22 -2.45 14.40
N GLN A 65 -6.17 -1.33 13.66
CA GLN A 65 -4.92 -0.73 13.22
C GLN A 65 -4.04 -0.28 14.40
N ALA A 66 -4.63 0.08 15.54
CA ALA A 66 -3.88 0.42 16.76
C ALA A 66 -3.09 -0.80 17.31
N GLU A 67 -3.55 -2.02 17.05
CA GLU A 67 -2.96 -3.28 17.51
C GLU A 67 -1.75 -3.72 16.65
N GLN A 68 -0.81 -2.80 16.41
CA GLN A 68 0.33 -2.96 15.50
C GLN A 68 1.17 -4.21 15.80
N THR A 69 1.44 -4.51 17.07
CA THR A 69 2.26 -5.66 17.48
C THR A 69 1.58 -6.98 17.13
N THR A 70 0.30 -7.11 17.49
CA THR A 70 -0.51 -8.30 17.19
C THR A 70 -0.63 -8.52 15.69
N LEU A 71 -0.90 -7.45 14.92
CA LEU A 71 -0.96 -7.53 13.47
C LEU A 71 0.37 -7.98 12.88
N ARG A 72 1.50 -7.40 13.29
CA ARG A 72 2.83 -7.81 12.80
C ARG A 72 3.07 -9.31 12.99
N HIS A 73 2.77 -9.86 14.16
CA HIS A 73 2.93 -11.28 14.43
C HIS A 73 2.09 -12.15 13.46
N ILE A 74 0.86 -11.72 13.16
CA ILE A 74 0.00 -12.41 12.20
C ILE A 74 0.55 -12.29 10.78
N LEU A 75 1.03 -11.11 10.39
CA LEU A 75 1.55 -10.85 9.04
C LEU A 75 2.85 -11.62 8.77
N ASP A 76 3.71 -11.81 9.77
CA ASP A 76 4.96 -12.57 9.64
C ASP A 76 4.71 -14.05 9.33
N ALA A 77 3.58 -14.60 9.81
CA ALA A 77 3.15 -15.97 9.53
C ALA A 77 2.30 -16.10 8.25
N SER A 78 1.98 -15.00 7.57
CA SER A 78 1.03 -14.96 6.46
C SER A 78 1.71 -14.61 5.14
N ALA A 79 1.24 -15.20 4.04
CA ALA A 79 1.64 -14.78 2.70
C ALA A 79 0.78 -13.57 2.26
N PRO A 80 1.40 -12.49 1.72
CA PRO A 80 0.65 -11.37 1.18
C PRO A 80 -0.13 -11.80 -0.07
N HIS A 81 -1.38 -11.34 -0.17
CA HIS A 81 -2.23 -11.53 -1.35
C HIS A 81 -1.82 -10.58 -2.49
N PHE A 82 -1.42 -9.36 -2.13
CA PHE A 82 -0.79 -8.42 -3.04
C PHE A 82 0.62 -8.16 -2.58
N ASP A 83 1.58 -8.30 -3.49
CA ASP A 83 2.98 -8.07 -3.22
C ASP A 83 3.65 -7.51 -4.47
N ARG A 84 3.96 -6.21 -4.43
CA ARG A 84 4.57 -5.51 -5.55
C ARG A 84 5.58 -4.48 -5.07
N ARG A 85 6.61 -4.25 -5.88
CA ARG A 85 7.68 -3.28 -5.62
C ARG A 85 7.58 -2.11 -6.59
N ALA A 86 7.67 -0.89 -6.05
CA ALA A 86 7.70 0.33 -6.85
C ALA A 86 9.14 0.65 -7.29
N GLU A 87 9.32 1.63 -8.18
CA GLU A 87 10.62 1.96 -8.77
C GLU A 87 11.63 2.44 -7.72
N ASP A 88 11.15 3.05 -6.63
CA ASP A 88 11.95 3.49 -5.49
C ASP A 88 12.38 2.33 -4.58
N GLY A 89 12.00 1.09 -4.89
CA GLY A 89 12.33 -0.10 -4.12
C GLY A 89 11.38 -0.38 -2.94
N ALA A 90 10.43 0.51 -2.64
CA ALA A 90 9.43 0.26 -1.60
C ALA A 90 8.50 -0.89 -2.02
N ARG A 91 8.20 -1.79 -1.07
CA ARG A 91 7.35 -2.96 -1.29
C ARG A 91 5.98 -2.71 -0.67
N PHE A 92 4.93 -2.82 -1.46
CA PHE A 92 3.55 -2.59 -1.05
C PHE A 92 2.85 -3.93 -0.94
N LEU A 93 2.22 -4.15 0.21
CA LEU A 93 1.75 -5.45 0.64
C LEU A 93 0.29 -5.35 1.07
N ILE A 94 -0.55 -6.25 0.57
CA ILE A 94 -1.92 -6.44 1.08
C ILE A 94 -2.04 -7.87 1.59
N TYR A 95 -2.41 -8.01 2.86
CA TYR A 95 -2.69 -9.29 3.49
C TYR A 95 -4.19 -9.45 3.66
N LYS A 96 -4.67 -10.67 3.45
CA LYS A 96 -6.05 -11.08 3.73
C LYS A 96 -6.02 -12.01 4.93
N VAL A 97 -6.54 -11.53 6.05
CA VAL A 97 -6.57 -12.27 7.32
C VAL A 97 -8.04 -12.42 7.73
N GLY A 98 -8.65 -13.55 7.38
CA GLY A 98 -10.09 -13.73 7.52
C GLY A 98 -10.85 -12.67 6.72
N SER A 99 -11.73 -11.91 7.40
CA SER A 99 -12.49 -10.80 6.82
C SER A 99 -11.73 -9.46 6.83
N LEU A 100 -10.45 -9.46 7.23
CA LEU A 100 -9.64 -8.24 7.29
C LEU A 100 -8.72 -8.12 6.06
N GLU A 101 -8.59 -6.90 5.58
CA GLU A 101 -7.55 -6.48 4.67
C GLU A 101 -6.55 -5.59 5.41
N VAL A 102 -5.30 -6.02 5.48
CA VAL A 102 -4.23 -5.25 6.11
C VAL A 102 -3.28 -4.76 5.03
N ARG A 103 -3.11 -3.45 4.94
CA ARG A 103 -2.22 -2.81 3.98
C ARG A 103 -0.96 -2.32 4.68
N ALA A 104 0.17 -2.76 4.16
CA ALA A 104 1.48 -2.44 4.71
C ALA A 104 2.47 -2.04 3.62
N VAL A 105 3.47 -1.25 4.01
CA VAL A 105 4.60 -0.90 3.15
C VAL A 105 5.87 -1.34 3.87
N ARG A 106 6.74 -2.04 3.14
CA ARG A 106 8.09 -2.34 3.60
C ARG A 106 9.08 -1.38 2.95
N GLY A 107 9.78 -0.62 3.79
CA GLY A 107 10.83 0.31 3.39
C GLY A 107 12.09 -0.40 2.87
N ARG A 108 13.08 0.39 2.43
CA ARG A 108 14.39 -0.12 2.00
C ARG A 108 15.20 -0.74 3.16
N ASP A 109 14.96 -0.25 4.37
CA ASP A 109 15.50 -0.76 5.64
C ASP A 109 14.91 -2.13 6.04
N GLY A 110 13.86 -2.58 5.36
CA GLY A 110 13.15 -3.81 5.69
C GLY A 110 12.07 -3.65 6.74
N GLU A 111 11.87 -2.44 7.28
CA GLU A 111 10.84 -2.17 8.29
C GLU A 111 9.44 -2.26 7.66
N LEU A 112 8.55 -3.05 8.28
CA LEU A 112 7.16 -3.16 7.88
C LEU A 112 6.30 -2.13 8.63
N GLN A 113 5.77 -1.18 7.87
CA GLN A 113 4.82 -0.18 8.33
C GLN A 113 3.39 -0.63 7.95
N ILE A 114 2.54 -0.91 8.94
CA ILE A 114 1.11 -1.13 8.70
C ILE A 114 0.42 0.24 8.66
N GLY A 115 -0.13 0.60 7.51
CA GLY A 115 -0.72 1.92 7.30
C GLY A 115 -2.24 1.96 7.28
N ALA A 116 -2.90 0.83 7.00
CA ALA A 116 -4.36 0.75 7.04
C ALA A 116 -4.84 -0.68 7.32
N VAL A 117 -5.95 -0.78 8.04
CA VAL A 117 -6.70 -2.03 8.24
C VAL A 117 -8.15 -1.78 7.87
N TYR A 118 -8.71 -2.70 7.10
CA TYR A 118 -10.11 -2.68 6.68
C TYR A 118 -10.79 -3.99 7.01
N GLY A 119 -12.09 -3.94 7.29
CA GLY A 119 -12.96 -5.11 7.30
C GLY A 119 -13.85 -5.16 6.04
N GLU A 120 -14.42 -6.32 5.77
CA GLU A 120 -15.58 -6.45 4.89
C GLU A 120 -16.81 -5.84 5.59
N GLY A 121 -17.53 -4.96 4.87
CA GLY A 121 -18.78 -4.34 5.33
C GLY A 121 -20.01 -5.23 5.14
#